data_AF-A0A932KSW9-F1
#
_entry.id   AF-A0A932KSW9-F1
#
_cell.length_a   1.000
_cell.length_b   1.000
_cell.length_c   1.000
_cell.angle_alpha   90.00
_cell.angle_beta   90.00
_cell.angle_gamma   90.00
#
_symmetry.space_group_name_H-M   'P 1'
#
loop_
_entity.id
_entity.type
_entity.pdbx_description
1 polymer ?
#
loop_
_entity_poly.entity_id
_entity_poly.type
_entity_poly.pdbx_seq_one_letter_code
_entity_poly.pdbx_strand_id
1 'polypeptide(L)'
;MKKFIFAAALVALLGTSLPAMAAPWSSALQAAVNSGNTGQINAIAAAHPDAQGEMALFLLQQVAALLATKPELAAKIFAATGPFVPQVPAGQSPSAADILIKIIQTAKDSGFQQKDCRGALTILGAALSMSSMPNIVVASPNLHAVA
;
A
#
# COMPACT_ATOMS: atom_id res chain seq x y z
N MET A 1 -25.64 -39.94 6.58
CA MET A 1 -25.05 -39.35 5.36
C MET A 1 -25.03 -37.83 5.52
N LYS A 2 -23.87 -37.20 5.25
CA LYS A 2 -23.55 -35.78 4.98
C LYS A 2 -24.67 -34.74 5.24
N LYS A 3 -24.41 -33.62 5.92
CA LYS A 3 -23.57 -32.52 5.42
C LYS A 3 -23.02 -31.66 6.58
N PHE A 4 -21.71 -31.46 6.61
CA PHE A 4 -21.06 -30.44 7.43
C PHE A 4 -21.37 -29.06 6.83
N ILE A 5 -22.03 -28.22 7.62
CA ILE A 5 -22.24 -26.81 7.32
C ILE A 5 -20.95 -26.10 7.74
N PHE A 6 -20.09 -25.77 6.77
CA PHE A 6 -19.00 -24.83 6.98
C PHE A 6 -19.58 -23.42 6.99
N ALA A 7 -20.05 -23.00 8.17
CA ALA A 7 -20.28 -21.61 8.50
C ALA A 7 -19.04 -21.11 9.25
N ALA A 8 -18.07 -20.57 8.51
CA ALA A 8 -17.01 -19.75 9.09
C ALA A 8 -16.45 -18.80 8.03
N ALA A 9 -16.43 -17.51 8.36
CA ALA A 9 -15.81 -16.40 7.63
C ALA A 9 -16.62 -15.79 6.48
N LEU A 10 -17.83 -15.32 6.79
CA LEU A 10 -18.24 -14.02 6.29
C LEU A 10 -17.96 -12.99 7.40
N VAL A 11 -17.51 -11.80 6.99
CA VAL A 11 -17.26 -10.56 7.76
C VAL A 11 -15.79 -10.29 8.15
N ALA A 12 -15.01 -9.88 7.14
CA ALA A 12 -13.96 -8.83 7.16
C ALA A 12 -13.27 -8.88 5.77
N LEU A 13 -13.37 -7.95 4.81
CA LEU A 13 -13.70 -6.53 4.79
C LEU A 13 -14.29 -6.23 3.40
N LEU A 14 -15.40 -5.49 3.38
CA LEU A 14 -15.91 -4.80 2.19
C LEU A 14 -14.95 -3.66 1.84
N GLY A 15 -14.65 -3.48 0.55
CA GLY A 15 -14.09 -2.23 0.01
C GLY A 15 -12.81 -2.40 -0.83
N THR A 16 -12.95 -2.18 -2.14
CA THR A 16 -11.87 -1.93 -3.14
C THR A 16 -11.14 -3.15 -3.73
N SER A 17 -11.85 -4.02 -4.45
CA SER A 17 -11.18 -4.92 -5.41
C SER A 17 -10.74 -4.14 -6.66
N LEU A 18 -9.64 -3.40 -6.52
CA LEU A 18 -8.50 -3.38 -7.44
C LEU A 18 -8.78 -3.34 -8.97
N PRO A 19 -8.71 -2.17 -9.63
CA PRO A 19 -8.58 -2.12 -11.10
C PRO A 19 -7.21 -2.65 -11.63
N ALA A 20 -6.21 -2.87 -10.77
CA ALA A 20 -4.84 -3.16 -11.20
C ALA A 20 -4.56 -4.61 -11.66
N MET A 21 -5.41 -5.59 -11.36
CA MET A 21 -5.08 -7.02 -11.59
C MET A 21 -5.06 -7.45 -13.06
N ALA A 22 -5.55 -6.64 -13.99
CA ALA A 22 -5.56 -6.98 -15.43
C ALA A 22 -4.55 -6.18 -16.26
N ALA A 23 -3.83 -5.22 -15.66
CA ALA A 23 -2.89 -4.40 -16.40
C ALA A 23 -1.64 -5.21 -16.80
N PRO A 24 -1.09 -5.00 -18.01
CA PRO A 24 0.05 -5.76 -18.52
C PRO A 24 1.33 -5.62 -17.68
N TRP A 25 1.45 -4.53 -16.91
CA TRP A 25 2.57 -4.26 -16.02
C TRP A 25 2.44 -4.93 -14.63
N SER A 26 1.25 -5.37 -14.23
CA SER A 26 0.96 -5.81 -12.86
C SER A 26 1.75 -7.06 -12.45
N SER A 27 1.92 -8.03 -13.36
CA SER A 27 2.67 -9.26 -13.11
C SER A 27 4.17 -9.01 -12.95
N ALA A 28 4.75 -8.18 -13.82
CA ALA A 28 6.15 -7.77 -13.74
C ALA A 28 6.42 -6.95 -12.47
N LEU A 29 5.47 -6.08 -12.11
CA LEU A 29 5.58 -5.26 -10.90
C LEU A 29 5.47 -6.12 -9.63
N GLN A 30 4.57 -7.11 -9.60
CA GLN A 30 4.48 -8.08 -8.51
C GLN A 30 5.78 -8.88 -8.36
N ALA A 31 6.41 -9.30 -9.47
CA ALA A 31 7.70 -9.99 -9.42
C ALA A 31 8.82 -9.10 -8.86
N ALA A 32 8.84 -7.82 -9.24
CA ALA A 32 9.76 -6.83 -8.70
C ALA A 32 9.53 -6.59 -7.18
N VAL A 33 8.28 -6.54 -6.74
CA VAL A 33 7.91 -6.46 -5.32
C VAL A 33 8.38 -7.69 -4.55
N ASN A 34 8.12 -8.89 -5.06
CA ASN A 34 8.48 -10.14 -4.40
C ASN A 34 10.00 -10.33 -4.25
N SER A 35 10.78 -9.81 -5.22
CA SER A 35 12.24 -9.80 -5.19
C SER A 35 12.83 -8.60 -4.44
N GLY A 36 12.02 -7.60 -4.06
CA GLY A 36 12.49 -6.35 -3.46
C GLY A 36 13.34 -5.50 -4.40
N ASN A 37 13.21 -5.70 -5.71
CA ASN A 37 13.99 -5.00 -6.72
C ASN A 37 13.36 -3.63 -7.04
N THR A 38 13.67 -2.63 -6.22
CA THR A 38 13.17 -1.26 -6.38
C THR A 38 13.63 -0.60 -7.68
N GLY A 39 14.80 -0.98 -8.21
CA GLY A 39 15.27 -0.54 -9.53
C GLY A 39 14.35 -1.01 -10.66
N GLN A 40 13.87 -2.25 -10.59
CA GLN A 40 12.92 -2.79 -11.54
C GLN A 40 11.53 -2.15 -11.39
N ILE A 41 11.09 -1.84 -10.18
CA ILE A 41 9.85 -1.05 -9.94
C ILE A 41 9.93 0.28 -10.67
N ASN A 42 11.04 1.01 -10.50
CA ASN A 42 11.24 2.30 -11.16
C ASN A 42 11.32 2.15 -12.69
N ALA A 43 11.98 1.10 -13.20
CA ALA A 43 12.07 0.85 -14.64
C ALA A 43 10.70 0.53 -15.26
N ILE A 44 9.86 -0.26 -14.57
CA ILE A 44 8.48 -0.56 -14.99
C ILE A 44 7.65 0.73 -14.98
N ALA A 45 7.73 1.52 -13.91
CA ALA A 45 7.01 2.80 -13.83
C ALA A 45 7.45 3.81 -14.89
N ALA A 46 8.73 3.82 -15.26
CA ALA A 46 9.26 4.66 -16.35
C ALA A 46 8.78 4.18 -17.73
N ALA A 47 8.58 2.88 -17.92
CA ALA A 47 8.03 2.31 -19.16
C ALA A 47 6.52 2.55 -19.33
N HIS A 48 5.82 2.88 -18.24
CA HIS A 48 4.36 3.11 -18.21
C HIS A 48 4.02 4.41 -17.47
N PRO A 49 4.44 5.58 -17.98
CA PRO A 49 4.24 6.87 -17.32
C PRO A 49 2.76 7.20 -17.07
N ASP A 50 1.87 6.73 -17.94
CA ASP A 50 0.41 6.88 -17.87
C ASP A 50 -0.24 6.05 -16.75
N ALA A 51 0.43 4.98 -16.30
CA ALA A 51 -0.11 4.07 -15.29
C ALA A 51 0.49 4.28 -13.88
N GLN A 52 1.37 5.27 -13.68
CA GLN A 52 2.11 5.46 -12.42
C GLN A 52 1.18 5.62 -11.21
N GLY A 53 0.03 6.27 -11.37
CA GLY A 53 -0.96 6.41 -10.29
C GLY A 53 -1.60 5.07 -9.87
N GLU A 54 -1.94 4.22 -10.84
CA GLU A 54 -2.50 2.90 -10.57
C GLU A 54 -1.44 1.95 -9.99
N MET A 55 -0.20 2.06 -10.48
CA MET A 55 0.96 1.36 -9.91
C MET A 55 1.20 1.78 -8.47
N ALA A 56 1.09 3.07 -8.14
CA ALA A 56 1.23 3.56 -6.79
C ALA A 56 0.20 2.90 -5.86
N LEU A 57 -1.07 2.86 -6.28
CA LEU A 57 -2.13 2.20 -5.51
C LEU A 57 -1.84 0.71 -5.31
N PHE A 58 -1.41 0.00 -6.35
CA PHE A 58 -1.01 -1.39 -6.28
C PHE A 58 0.14 -1.60 -5.28
N LEU A 59 1.19 -0.79 -5.36
CA LEU A 59 2.34 -0.90 -4.47
C LEU A 59 1.98 -0.59 -3.02
N LEU A 60 1.12 0.41 -2.76
CA LEU A 60 0.59 0.70 -1.42
C LEU A 60 -0.15 -0.52 -0.84
N GLN A 61 -0.95 -1.23 -1.65
CA GLN A 61 -1.63 -2.44 -1.20
C GLN A 61 -0.66 -3.58 -0.89
N GLN A 62 0.39 -3.75 -1.71
CA GLN A 62 1.44 -4.71 -1.44
C GLN A 62 2.19 -4.39 -0.14
N VAL A 63 2.50 -3.11 0.11
CA VAL A 63 3.12 -2.66 1.36
C VAL A 63 2.23 -3.02 2.55
N ALA A 64 0.95 -2.67 2.50
CA ALA A 64 0.01 -2.99 3.58
C ALA A 64 -0.09 -4.50 3.86
N ALA A 65 -0.07 -5.33 2.83
CA ALA A 65 -0.10 -6.79 2.97
C ALA A 65 1.21 -7.38 3.52
N LEU A 66 2.35 -6.83 3.11
CA LEU A 66 3.68 -7.32 3.51
C LEU A 66 4.09 -6.83 4.89
N LEU A 67 3.56 -5.70 5.36
CA LEU A 67 4.05 -4.99 6.53
C LEU A 67 4.19 -5.89 7.77
N ALA A 68 3.15 -6.66 8.10
CA ALA A 68 3.15 -7.51 9.29
C ALA A 68 4.13 -8.70 9.23
N THR A 69 4.47 -9.17 8.03
CA THR A 69 5.25 -10.41 7.83
C THR A 69 6.67 -10.17 7.34
N LYS A 70 6.90 -9.11 6.56
CA LYS A 70 8.18 -8.73 5.93
C LYS A 70 8.38 -7.21 5.99
N PRO A 71 8.57 -6.63 7.18
CA PRO A 71 8.59 -5.17 7.38
C PRO A 71 9.71 -4.47 6.61
N GLU A 72 10.91 -5.05 6.56
CA GLU A 72 12.03 -4.46 5.81
C GLU A 72 11.74 -4.39 4.30
N LEU A 73 11.12 -5.44 3.75
CA LEU A 73 10.71 -5.45 2.35
C LEU A 73 9.62 -4.41 2.13
N ALA A 74 8.58 -4.41 2.97
CA ALA A 74 7.50 -3.43 2.90
C ALA A 74 8.03 -1.99 2.93
N ALA A 75 8.97 -1.66 3.82
CA ALA A 75 9.60 -0.34 3.90
C ALA A 75 10.34 0.04 2.61
N LYS A 76 11.08 -0.90 1.99
CA LYS A 76 11.76 -0.66 0.70
C LYS A 76 10.78 -0.39 -0.43
N ILE A 77 9.72 -1.20 -0.54
CA ILE A 77 8.68 -1.00 -1.55
C ILE A 77 7.97 0.32 -1.31
N PHE A 78 7.67 0.65 -0.06
CA PHE A 78 7.00 1.88 0.31
C PHE A 78 7.83 3.11 -0.08
N ALA A 79 9.13 3.12 0.21
CA ALA A 79 10.02 4.18 -0.24
C ALA A 79 10.04 4.34 -1.77
N ALA A 80 10.04 3.22 -2.51
CA ALA A 80 9.96 3.24 -3.98
C ALA A 80 8.60 3.71 -4.52
N THR A 81 7.53 3.60 -3.71
CA THR A 81 6.17 4.00 -4.09
C THR A 81 5.98 5.52 -4.03
N GLY A 82 6.67 6.19 -3.10
CA GLY A 82 6.49 7.61 -2.78
C GLY A 82 6.46 8.56 -3.99
N PRO A 83 7.40 8.48 -4.94
CA PRO A 83 7.41 9.34 -6.13
C PRO A 83 6.16 9.23 -7.01
N PHE A 84 5.42 8.12 -6.93
CA PHE A 84 4.27 7.84 -7.78
C PHE A 84 2.93 8.19 -7.10
N VAL A 85 2.90 8.34 -5.78
CA VAL A 85 1.68 8.70 -5.02
C VAL A 85 1.04 10.01 -5.49
N PRO A 86 1.78 11.07 -5.88
CA PRO A 86 1.17 12.28 -6.44
C PRO A 86 0.40 12.05 -7.75
N GLN A 87 0.71 10.95 -8.46
CA GLN A 87 0.07 10.59 -9.72
C GLN A 87 -1.23 9.78 -9.52
N VAL A 88 -1.59 9.42 -8.29
CA VAL A 88 -2.84 8.70 -8.01
C VAL A 88 -4.02 9.56 -8.47
N PRO A 89 -4.89 9.05 -9.37
CA PRO A 89 -6.03 9.80 -9.88
C PRO A 89 -6.98 10.20 -8.75
N ALA A 90 -7.62 11.37 -8.87
CA ALA A 90 -8.52 11.89 -7.83
C ALA A 90 -9.63 10.90 -7.42
N GLY A 91 -10.16 10.10 -8.36
CA GLY A 91 -11.16 9.07 -8.07
C GLY A 91 -10.65 7.89 -7.23
N GLN A 92 -9.33 7.69 -7.16
CA GLN A 92 -8.67 6.62 -6.40
C GLN A 92 -7.93 7.14 -5.16
N SER A 93 -7.75 8.45 -5.02
CA SER A 93 -7.13 9.08 -3.85
C SER A 93 -7.77 8.68 -2.51
N PRO A 94 -9.11 8.54 -2.37
CA PRO A 94 -9.70 8.03 -1.13
C PRO A 94 -9.23 6.61 -0.77
N SER A 95 -9.08 5.74 -1.77
CA SER A 95 -8.56 4.39 -1.54
C SER A 95 -7.09 4.40 -1.12
N ALA A 96 -6.26 5.24 -1.77
CA ALA A 96 -4.87 5.42 -1.37
C ALA A 96 -4.76 5.95 0.07
N ALA A 97 -5.61 6.92 0.44
CA ALA A 97 -5.74 7.43 1.80
C ALA A 97 -6.10 6.33 2.81
N ASP A 98 -7.12 5.51 2.53
CA ASP A 98 -7.52 4.40 3.41
C ASP A 98 -6.39 3.37 3.60
N ILE A 99 -5.62 3.09 2.55
CA ILE A 99 -4.48 2.17 2.63
C ILE A 99 -3.36 2.78 3.47
N LEU A 100 -3.06 4.07 3.29
CA LEU A 100 -2.06 4.78 4.10
C LEU A 100 -2.44 4.78 5.59
N ILE A 101 -3.72 4.98 5.93
CA ILE A 101 -4.21 4.86 7.31
C ILE A 101 -3.93 3.46 7.87
N LYS A 102 -4.22 2.39 7.11
CA LYS A 102 -3.95 1.02 7.55
C LYS A 102 -2.46 0.76 7.77
N ILE A 103 -1.60 1.27 6.89
CA ILE A 103 -0.14 1.19 7.04
C ILE A 103 0.30 1.89 8.32
N ILE A 104 -0.21 3.10 8.58
CA ILE A 104 0.11 3.88 9.78
C ILE A 104 -0.36 3.18 11.03
N GLN A 105 -1.61 2.70 11.08
CA GLN A 105 -2.15 1.96 12.22
C GLN A 105 -1.33 0.69 12.53
N THR A 106 -0.90 -0.03 11.50
CA THR A 106 -0.05 -1.21 11.66
C THR A 106 1.33 -0.83 12.19
N ALA A 107 1.92 0.27 11.71
CA ALA A 107 3.20 0.75 12.20
C ALA A 107 3.13 1.36 13.62
N LYS A 108 1.93 1.81 14.05
CA LYS A 108 1.65 2.26 15.42
C LYS A 108 1.42 1.11 16.40
N ASP A 109 1.14 -0.10 15.91
CA ASP A 109 0.92 -1.26 16.76
C ASP A 109 2.15 -1.52 17.64
N SER A 110 1.93 -1.67 18.95
CA SER A 110 3.02 -1.83 19.91
C SER A 110 3.78 -3.14 19.72
N GLY A 111 3.09 -4.20 19.27
CA GLY A 111 3.72 -5.48 18.91
C GLY A 111 4.62 -5.33 17.68
N PHE A 112 4.19 -4.55 16.69
CA PHE A 112 5.01 -4.22 15.53
C PHE A 112 6.24 -3.37 15.92
N GLN A 113 6.06 -2.31 16.71
CA GLN A 113 7.15 -1.45 17.15
C GLN A 113 8.19 -2.17 18.02
N GLN A 114 7.76 -3.07 18.90
CA GLN A 114 8.67 -3.86 19.72
C GLN A 114 9.51 -4.83 18.88
N LYS A 115 8.95 -5.33 17.78
CA LYS A 115 9.62 -6.26 16.86
C LYS A 115 10.56 -5.55 15.89
N ASP A 116 10.17 -4.38 15.38
CA ASP A 116 10.95 -3.59 14.41
C ASP A 116 10.70 -2.07 14.57
N CYS A 117 11.25 -1.50 15.64
CA CYS A 117 11.09 -0.08 15.95
C CYS A 117 11.62 0.85 14.85
N ARG A 118 12.76 0.49 14.22
CA ARG A 118 13.37 1.30 13.15
C ARG A 118 12.54 1.24 11.88
N GLY A 119 12.04 0.07 11.50
CA GLY A 119 11.13 -0.10 10.37
C GLY A 119 9.82 0.67 10.59
N ALA A 120 9.26 0.59 11.80
CA ALA A 120 8.06 1.34 12.19
C ALA A 120 8.26 2.85 12.04
N LEU A 121 9.34 3.42 12.58
CA LEU A 121 9.64 4.85 12.43
C LEU A 121 9.83 5.27 10.97
N THR A 122 10.52 4.44 10.17
CA THR A 122 10.74 4.72 8.74
C THR A 122 9.41 4.75 7.98
N ILE A 123 8.54 3.78 8.23
CA ILE A 123 7.23 3.68 7.59
C ILE A 123 6.31 4.80 8.04
N LEU A 124 6.29 5.15 9.34
CA LEU A 124 5.51 6.27 9.84
C LEU A 124 5.94 7.59 9.20
N GLY A 125 7.25 7.87 9.13
CA GLY A 125 7.76 9.08 8.49
C GLY A 125 7.39 9.16 7.01
N ALA A 126 7.57 8.07 6.26
CA ALA A 126 7.20 8.00 4.85
C ALA A 126 5.68 8.13 4.64
N ALA A 127 4.88 7.47 5.48
CA ALA A 127 3.43 7.48 5.36
C ALA A 127 2.85 8.86 5.65
N LEU A 128 3.39 9.57 6.65
CA LEU A 128 3.04 10.97 6.94
C LEU A 128 3.41 11.90 5.79
N SER A 129 4.55 11.68 5.15
CA SER A 129 4.94 12.46 3.97
C SER A 129 3.99 12.21 2.79
N MET A 130 3.57 10.96 2.57
CA MET A 130 2.65 10.59 1.48
C MET A 130 1.22 11.06 1.76
N SER A 131 0.76 10.98 3.01
CA SER A 131 -0.55 11.47 3.42
C SER A 131 -0.69 12.98 3.29
N SER A 132 0.43 13.70 3.40
CA SER A 132 0.48 15.15 3.23
C SER A 132 0.42 15.60 1.77
N MET A 133 0.38 14.68 0.81
CA MET A 133 0.35 15.04 -0.62
C MET A 133 -0.99 15.69 -1.00
N PRO A 134 -1.01 16.72 -1.87
CA PRO A 134 -2.22 17.48 -2.16
C PRO A 134 -3.40 16.63 -2.64
N ASN A 135 -3.15 15.64 -3.50
CA ASN A 135 -4.17 14.72 -4.00
C ASN A 135 -4.76 13.81 -2.91
N ILE A 136 -4.00 13.50 -1.86
CA ILE A 136 -4.44 12.70 -0.71
C ILE A 136 -5.16 13.57 0.31
N VAL A 137 -4.62 14.75 0.63
CA VAL A 137 -5.24 15.70 1.57
C VAL A 137 -6.61 16.18 1.08
N VAL A 138 -6.76 16.46 -0.22
CA VAL A 138 -8.05 16.83 -0.79
C VAL A 138 -9.07 15.69 -0.65
N ALA A 139 -8.63 14.45 -0.81
CA ALA A 139 -9.50 13.27 -0.72
C ALA A 139 -9.83 12.86 0.73
N SER A 140 -8.91 13.07 1.66
CA SER A 140 -9.06 12.74 3.08
C SER A 140 -8.41 13.84 3.96
N PRO A 141 -9.09 14.98 4.15
CA PRO A 141 -8.52 16.14 4.83
C PRO A 141 -8.20 15.89 6.31
N ASN A 142 -8.82 14.87 6.91
CA ASN A 142 -8.62 14.50 8.31
C ASN A 142 -7.66 13.31 8.48
N LEU A 143 -6.92 12.91 7.45
CA LEU A 143 -6.09 11.69 7.51
C LEU A 143 -5.05 11.75 8.65
N HIS A 144 -4.51 12.93 8.94
CA HIS A 144 -3.55 13.11 10.04
C HIS A 144 -4.19 13.06 11.43
N ALA A 145 -5.52 13.20 11.55
CA ALA A 145 -6.23 13.06 12.82
C ALA A 145 -6.50 11.59 13.20
N VAL A 146 -6.45 10.69 12.22
CA VAL A 146 -6.60 9.23 12.38
C VAL A 146 -5.28 8.45 12.24
N ALA A 147 -4.24 9.11 11.73
CA ALA A 147 -2.85 8.65 11.67
C ALA A 147 -2.12 8.78 13.02
#